data_AF-A0A520C7V4-F1
#
_entry.id   AF-A0A520C7V4-F1
#
_cell.length_a   1.000
_cell.length_b   1.000
_cell.length_c   1.000
_cell.angle_alpha   90.00
_cell.angle_beta   90.00
_cell.angle_gamma   90.00
#
_symmetry.space_group_name_H-M   'P 1'
#
loop_
_entity.id
_entity.type
_entity.pdbx_description
1 polymer ?
#
loop_
_entity_poly.entity_id
_entity_poly.type
_entity_poly.pdbx_seq_one_letter_code
_entity_poly.pdbx_strand_id
1 'polypeptide(L)'
;MNSDISIIINQHLEQDGTIVFRADSFNRLKGFEFNVNSPLVDSLLTIPRISFEDGKVHINIPPFNIAKNIRFPEDTYKVTIHIQPIFFNLSKGLGLRAQPYYIDLEKTTALTEECTFSYNFPPGSVCIIGLSLVFISNQLAFNNKNFNPAGIVWARYKEGIADDENDGGWYNTGFKIDV
;
A
#
# COMPACT_ATOMS: atom_id res chain seq x y z
N MET A 1 9.17 15.81 8.85
CA MET A 1 8.68 14.44 9.15
C MET A 1 7.16 14.46 9.05
N ASN A 2 6.54 13.50 8.35
CA ASN A 2 5.07 13.41 8.31
C ASN A 2 4.55 13.21 9.76
N SER A 3 3.48 13.90 10.13
CA SER A 3 2.93 13.87 11.50
C SER A 3 2.58 12.45 11.94
N ASP A 4 2.06 11.61 11.05
CA ASP A 4 1.63 10.25 11.40
C ASP A 4 2.80 9.32 11.72
N ILE A 5 3.91 9.40 10.97
CA ILE A 5 5.12 8.62 11.26
C ILE A 5 5.74 9.07 12.59
N SER A 6 5.73 10.38 12.88
CA SER A 6 6.23 10.91 14.15
C SER A 6 5.42 10.41 15.34
N ILE A 7 4.08 10.36 15.20
CA ILE A 7 3.18 9.81 16.20
C ILE A 7 3.48 8.33 16.42
N ILE A 8 3.63 7.55 15.35
CA ILE A 8 3.93 6.12 15.45
C ILE A 8 5.24 5.90 16.23
N ILE A 9 6.30 6.67 15.92
CA ILE A 9 7.58 6.55 16.64
C ILE A 9 7.40 6.83 18.12
N ASN A 10 6.76 7.95 18.47
CA ASN A 10 6.59 8.36 19.87
C ASN A 10 5.69 7.39 20.66
N GLN A 11 4.72 6.76 20.02
CA GLN A 11 3.85 5.76 20.67
C GLN A 11 4.57 4.46 21.02
N HIS A 12 5.71 4.20 20.40
CA HIS A 12 6.50 2.98 20.59
C HIS A 12 7.83 3.26 21.28
N LEU A 13 8.03 4.48 21.79
CA LEU A 13 9.18 4.86 22.60
C LEU A 13 8.96 4.38 24.04
N GLU A 14 9.84 3.52 24.52
CA GLU A 14 9.85 3.00 25.88
C GLU A 14 10.58 3.96 26.84
N GLN A 15 10.44 3.71 28.16
CA GLN A 15 11.01 4.58 29.20
C GLN A 15 12.54 4.70 29.16
N ASP A 16 13.21 3.66 28.66
CA ASP A 16 14.66 3.63 28.50
C ASP A 16 15.14 4.30 27.19
N GLY A 17 14.21 4.82 26.39
CA GLY A 17 14.49 5.47 25.11
C GLY A 17 14.59 4.53 23.92
N THR A 18 14.36 3.22 24.11
CA THR A 18 14.30 2.25 23.00
C THR A 18 12.97 2.35 22.25
N ILE A 19 12.99 2.03 20.95
CA ILE A 19 11.77 2.02 20.12
C ILE A 19 11.41 0.57 19.82
N VAL A 20 10.25 0.11 20.29
CA VAL A 20 9.82 -1.29 20.11
C VAL A 20 8.61 -1.37 19.20
N PHE A 21 8.84 -1.75 17.94
CA PHE A 21 7.75 -2.01 17.00
C PHE A 21 7.20 -3.43 17.14
N ARG A 22 5.88 -3.53 17.11
CA ARG A 22 5.09 -4.76 17.05
C ARG A 22 4.37 -4.84 15.72
N ALA A 23 3.83 -6.02 15.41
CA ALA A 23 3.08 -6.26 14.19
C ALA A 23 2.09 -5.14 13.81
N ASP A 24 1.35 -4.61 14.79
CA ASP A 24 0.30 -3.62 14.63
C ASP A 24 0.75 -2.15 14.76
N SER A 25 2.04 -1.88 14.99
CA SER A 25 2.56 -0.52 15.21
C SER A 25 2.21 0.48 14.12
N PHE A 26 2.03 0.00 12.89
CA PHE A 26 1.73 0.83 11.71
C PHE A 26 0.26 0.78 11.29
N ASN A 27 -0.63 0.17 12.09
CA ASN A 27 -2.06 0.05 11.76
C ASN A 27 -2.73 1.40 11.53
N ARG A 28 -2.23 2.48 12.14
CA ARG A 28 -2.74 3.85 11.92
C ARG A 28 -2.65 4.29 10.45
N LEU A 29 -1.71 3.74 9.68
CA LEU A 29 -1.58 4.05 8.26
C LEU A 29 -2.65 3.34 7.41
N LYS A 30 -3.31 2.31 7.93
CA LYS A 30 -4.39 1.64 7.21
C LYS A 30 -5.58 2.58 7.02
N GLY A 31 -6.00 2.78 5.78
CA GLY A 31 -7.04 3.74 5.40
C GLY A 31 -6.53 5.17 5.25
N PHE A 32 -5.21 5.40 5.27
CA PHE A 32 -4.65 6.71 4.94
C PHE A 32 -5.01 7.09 3.49
N GLU A 33 -5.49 8.31 3.29
CA GLU A 33 -5.90 8.83 1.99
C GLU A 33 -4.90 9.89 1.51
N PHE A 34 -4.33 9.71 0.32
CA PHE A 34 -3.36 10.67 -0.23
C PHE A 34 -4.02 11.93 -0.80
N ASN A 35 -5.29 11.84 -1.18
CA ASN A 35 -6.05 12.97 -1.70
C ASN A 35 -7.41 13.09 -0.99
N VAL A 36 -7.52 14.06 -0.10
CA VAL A 36 -8.76 14.34 0.67
C VAL A 36 -9.94 14.76 -0.21
N ASN A 37 -9.69 15.26 -1.43
CA ASN A 37 -10.75 15.66 -2.37
C ASN A 37 -11.26 14.47 -3.19
N SER A 38 -10.54 13.35 -3.20
CA SER A 38 -10.94 12.14 -3.89
C SER A 38 -10.47 10.90 -3.13
N PRO A 39 -11.07 10.61 -1.96
CA PRO A 39 -10.72 9.42 -1.18
C PRO A 39 -10.84 8.15 -2.02
N LEU A 40 -9.92 7.21 -1.83
CA LEU A 40 -9.93 5.92 -2.49
C LEU A 40 -11.23 5.16 -2.20
N VAL A 41 -11.68 5.20 -0.95
CA VAL A 41 -12.92 4.53 -0.50
C VAL A 41 -14.18 5.02 -1.23
N ASP A 42 -14.18 6.23 -1.77
CA ASP A 42 -15.32 6.76 -2.53
C ASP A 42 -15.35 6.25 -3.98
N SER A 43 -14.20 5.74 -4.46
CA SER A 43 -14.01 5.29 -5.85
C SER A 43 -13.94 3.78 -5.99
N LEU A 44 -13.43 3.07 -4.96
CA LEU A 44 -13.29 1.62 -4.92
C LEU A 44 -13.92 1.07 -3.63
N LEU A 45 -15.09 0.45 -3.77
CA LEU A 45 -15.87 -0.10 -2.65
C LEU A 45 -15.48 -1.53 -2.26
N THR A 46 -14.51 -2.10 -2.98
CA THR A 46 -13.93 -3.41 -2.68
C THR A 46 -12.48 -3.24 -2.27
N ILE A 47 -12.09 -3.80 -1.12
CA ILE A 47 -10.73 -3.67 -0.61
C ILE A 47 -10.03 -5.03 -0.77
N PRO A 48 -8.75 -5.06 -1.23
CA PRO A 48 -7.99 -6.30 -1.27
C PRO A 48 -7.94 -6.99 0.11
N ARG A 49 -8.01 -8.32 0.10
CA ARG A 49 -7.76 -9.15 1.27
C ARG A 49 -6.26 -9.37 1.39
N ILE A 50 -5.71 -9.04 2.56
CA ILE A 50 -4.26 -9.09 2.77
C ILE A 50 -3.98 -9.98 3.97
N SER A 51 -3.21 -11.05 3.75
CA SER A 51 -2.77 -11.99 4.79
C SER A 51 -1.25 -12.07 4.86
N PHE A 52 -0.76 -12.59 5.97
CA PHE A 52 0.67 -12.80 6.21
C PHE A 52 0.88 -14.21 6.75
N GLU A 53 1.48 -15.06 5.93
CA GLU A 53 1.70 -16.49 6.18
C GLU A 53 3.06 -16.88 5.58
N ASP A 54 3.77 -17.82 6.19
CA ASP A 54 5.06 -18.35 5.70
C ASP A 54 6.11 -17.27 5.36
N GLY A 55 6.12 -16.18 6.12
CA GLY A 55 7.04 -15.06 5.92
C GLY A 55 6.77 -14.21 4.68
N LYS A 56 5.63 -14.38 4.02
CA LYS A 56 5.18 -13.64 2.84
C LYS A 56 3.93 -12.84 3.14
N VAL A 57 3.78 -11.71 2.45
CA VAL A 57 2.51 -10.98 2.37
C VAL A 57 1.78 -11.41 1.12
N HIS A 58 0.53 -11.85 1.29
CA HIS A 58 -0.36 -12.27 0.21
C HIS A 58 -1.42 -11.20 0.00
N ILE A 59 -1.59 -10.76 -1.24
CA ILE A 59 -2.64 -9.82 -1.64
C ILE A 59 -3.58 -10.57 -2.56
N ASN A 60 -4.82 -10.73 -2.12
CA ASN A 60 -5.92 -11.34 -2.85
C ASN A 60 -6.97 -10.29 -3.18
N ILE A 61 -7.35 -10.22 -4.45
CA ILE A 61 -8.42 -9.36 -4.93
C ILE A 61 -9.53 -10.31 -5.38
N PRO A 62 -10.60 -10.43 -4.60
CA PRO A 62 -11.69 -11.34 -4.94
C PRO A 62 -12.41 -10.84 -6.19
N PRO A 63 -13.12 -11.72 -6.93
CA PRO A 63 -14.01 -11.31 -7.99
C PRO A 63 -15.04 -10.30 -7.49
N PHE A 64 -15.24 -9.21 -8.22
CA PHE A 64 -16.24 -8.21 -7.89
C PHE A 64 -16.94 -7.67 -9.12
N ASN A 65 -18.17 -7.19 -8.94
CA ASN A 65 -18.93 -6.55 -10.00
C ASN A 65 -18.47 -5.10 -10.16
N ILE A 66 -17.95 -4.74 -11.33
CA ILE A 66 -17.34 -3.41 -11.56
C ILE A 66 -18.38 -2.30 -11.38
N ALA A 67 -19.57 -2.43 -11.96
CA ALA A 67 -20.63 -1.43 -11.86
C ALA A 67 -21.10 -1.17 -10.41
N LYS A 68 -20.91 -2.15 -9.51
CA LYS A 68 -21.27 -2.03 -8.09
C LYS A 68 -20.12 -1.59 -7.20
N ASN A 69 -18.87 -1.80 -7.60
CA ASN A 69 -17.71 -1.61 -6.72
C ASN A 69 -16.72 -0.54 -7.19
N ILE A 70 -16.87 -0.02 -8.41
CA ILE A 70 -16.05 1.08 -8.92
C ILE A 70 -16.96 2.23 -9.34
N ARG A 71 -16.71 3.41 -8.77
CA ARG A 71 -17.37 4.64 -9.18
C ARG A 71 -16.56 5.32 -10.27
N PHE A 72 -16.97 5.12 -11.52
CA PHE A 72 -16.39 5.82 -12.66
C PHE A 72 -16.84 7.30 -12.68
N PRO A 73 -15.91 8.26 -12.82
CA PRO A 73 -16.25 9.63 -13.21
C PRO A 73 -17.01 9.68 -14.54
N GLU A 74 -17.69 10.79 -14.78
CA GLU A 74 -18.32 11.07 -16.08
C GLU A 74 -17.28 10.98 -17.21
N ASP A 75 -17.73 10.48 -18.36
CA ASP A 75 -16.92 10.31 -19.58
C ASP A 75 -15.66 9.43 -19.45
N THR A 76 -15.54 8.65 -18.37
CA THR A 76 -14.50 7.62 -18.23
C THR A 76 -15.05 6.23 -18.53
N TYR A 77 -14.22 5.39 -19.16
CA TYR A 77 -14.62 4.04 -19.60
C TYR A 77 -13.62 2.94 -19.19
N LYS A 78 -12.42 3.31 -18.73
CA LYS A 78 -11.38 2.41 -18.26
C LYS A 78 -10.80 2.88 -16.94
N VAL A 79 -10.36 1.94 -16.12
CA VAL A 79 -9.63 2.19 -14.89
C VAL A 79 -8.53 1.15 -14.72
N THR A 80 -7.35 1.62 -14.33
CA THR A 80 -6.25 0.77 -13.89
C THR A 80 -6.17 0.82 -12.37
N ILE A 81 -6.32 -0.33 -11.71
CA ILE A 81 -5.99 -0.47 -10.30
C ILE A 81 -4.49 -0.74 -10.22
N HIS A 82 -3.76 0.15 -9.55
CA HIS A 82 -2.32 0.02 -9.32
C HIS A 82 -2.06 -0.29 -7.85
N ILE A 83 -1.34 -1.37 -7.59
CA ILE A 83 -1.02 -1.84 -6.24
C ILE A 83 0.50 -1.91 -6.10
N GLN A 84 1.02 -1.19 -5.10
CA GLN A 84 2.45 -1.05 -4.86
C GLN A 84 2.76 -1.42 -3.40
N PRO A 85 3.32 -2.62 -3.16
CA PRO A 85 3.96 -2.95 -1.90
C PRO A 85 5.31 -2.26 -1.80
N ILE A 86 5.60 -1.67 -0.65
CA ILE A 86 6.88 -1.06 -0.32
C ILE A 86 7.31 -1.56 1.05
N PHE A 87 8.56 -2.00 1.17
CA PHE A 87 9.15 -2.43 2.42
C PHE A 87 10.15 -1.37 2.90
N PHE A 88 10.15 -1.07 4.19
CA PHE A 88 11.13 -0.19 4.80
C PHE A 88 11.81 -0.89 5.96
N ASN A 89 13.13 -0.99 5.89
CA ASN A 89 13.96 -1.33 7.02
C ASN A 89 14.35 -0.02 7.72
N LEU A 90 13.68 0.26 8.83
CA LEU A 90 13.80 1.52 9.54
C LEU A 90 15.15 1.64 10.26
N SER A 91 15.69 0.54 10.78
CA SER A 91 16.99 0.52 11.46
C SER A 91 18.18 0.65 10.50
N LYS A 92 18.02 0.22 9.25
CA LYS A 92 19.06 0.40 8.22
C LYS A 92 18.86 1.64 7.36
N GLY A 93 17.70 2.30 7.46
CA GLY A 93 17.33 3.42 6.58
C GLY A 93 17.22 3.03 5.11
N LEU A 94 16.68 1.83 4.85
CA LEU A 94 16.56 1.25 3.52
C LEU A 94 15.09 1.06 3.15
N GLY A 95 14.79 1.22 1.86
CA GLY A 95 13.48 0.96 1.28
C GLY A 95 13.59 0.01 0.10
N LEU A 96 12.57 -0.81 -0.13
CA LEU A 96 12.47 -1.72 -1.26
C LEU A 96 11.09 -1.55 -1.88
N ARG A 97 11.05 -1.12 -3.14
CA ARG A 97 9.80 -1.12 -3.93
C ARG A 97 9.69 -2.47 -4.61
N ALA A 98 8.69 -3.25 -4.22
CA ALA A 98 8.41 -4.50 -4.90
C ALA A 98 7.85 -4.26 -6.30
N GLN A 99 7.82 -5.30 -7.13
CA GLN A 99 7.18 -5.21 -8.44
C GLN A 99 5.69 -4.84 -8.27
N PRO A 100 5.21 -3.73 -8.84
CA PRO A 100 3.80 -3.37 -8.76
C PRO A 100 2.92 -4.34 -9.55
N TYR A 101 1.66 -4.42 -9.15
CA TYR A 101 0.62 -5.15 -9.87
C TYR A 101 -0.39 -4.15 -10.45
N TYR A 102 -0.81 -4.40 -11.69
CA TYR A 102 -1.76 -3.57 -12.42
C TYR A 102 -2.93 -4.41 -12.88
N ILE A 103 -4.14 -3.89 -12.71
CA ILE A 103 -5.38 -4.52 -13.19
C ILE A 103 -6.12 -3.51 -14.03
N ASP A 104 -6.17 -3.76 -15.33
CA ASP A 104 -6.90 -2.93 -16.28
C ASP A 104 -8.34 -3.44 -16.40
N LEU A 105 -9.29 -2.54 -16.14
CA LEU A 105 -10.71 -2.84 -16.11
C LEU A 105 -11.46 -1.89 -17.05
N GLU A 106 -12.43 -2.44 -17.78
CA GLU A 106 -13.37 -1.65 -18.58
C GLU A 106 -14.70 -1.52 -17.83
N LYS A 107 -15.34 -0.36 -17.92
CA LYS A 107 -16.62 -0.07 -17.27
C LYS A 107 -17.74 -1.04 -17.66
N THR A 108 -17.65 -1.60 -18.86
CA THR A 108 -18.61 -2.57 -19.44
C THR A 108 -18.39 -4.00 -18.94
N THR A 109 -17.24 -4.30 -18.35
CA THR A 109 -16.95 -5.62 -17.79
C THR A 109 -17.85 -5.88 -16.59
N ALA A 110 -18.54 -7.01 -16.57
CA ALA A 110 -19.54 -7.30 -15.54
C ALA A 110 -18.90 -7.75 -14.21
N LEU A 111 -17.91 -8.65 -14.29
CA LEU A 111 -17.25 -9.28 -13.15
C LEU A 111 -15.75 -9.37 -13.42
N THR A 112 -14.93 -9.08 -12.42
CA THR A 112 -13.48 -9.28 -12.50
C THR A 112 -13.10 -10.74 -12.22
N GLU A 113 -11.93 -11.13 -12.68
CA GLU A 113 -11.31 -12.38 -12.24
C GLU A 113 -10.73 -12.22 -10.81
N GLU A 114 -10.49 -13.35 -10.14
CA GLU A 114 -9.72 -13.36 -8.91
C GLU A 114 -8.24 -13.20 -9.23
N CYS A 115 -7.53 -12.38 -8.45
CA CYS A 115 -6.08 -12.24 -8.58
C CYS A 115 -5.42 -12.41 -7.22
N THR A 116 -4.38 -13.24 -7.16
CA THR A 116 -3.56 -13.43 -5.96
C THR A 116 -2.09 -13.32 -6.31
N PHE A 117 -1.36 -12.55 -5.51
CA PHE A 117 0.08 -12.38 -5.67
C PHE A 117 0.74 -12.20 -4.30
N SER A 118 2.04 -12.52 -4.22
CA SER A 118 2.74 -12.66 -2.95
C SER A 118 4.13 -12.05 -3.01
N TYR A 119 4.57 -11.47 -1.90
CA TYR A 119 5.90 -10.89 -1.76
C TYR A 119 6.57 -11.41 -0.51
N ASN A 120 7.89 -11.61 -0.59
CA ASN A 120 8.69 -11.85 0.59
C ASN A 120 8.58 -10.63 1.50
N PHE A 121 8.30 -10.86 2.79
CA PHE A 121 8.26 -9.82 3.79
C PHE A 121 9.48 -9.99 4.69
N PRO A 122 10.54 -9.17 4.53
CA PRO A 122 11.76 -9.31 5.31
C PRO A 122 11.51 -9.02 6.81
N PRO A 123 12.11 -9.78 7.74
CA PRO A 123 12.08 -9.42 9.16
C PRO A 123 12.77 -8.07 9.40
N GLY A 124 12.40 -7.39 10.49
CA GLY A 124 12.92 -6.06 10.83
C GLY A 124 12.41 -4.94 9.91
N SER A 125 11.38 -5.19 9.11
CA SER A 125 10.86 -4.22 8.15
C SER A 125 9.36 -3.95 8.33
N VAL A 126 8.92 -2.76 7.93
CA VAL A 126 7.51 -2.44 7.74
C VAL A 126 7.15 -2.62 6.28
N CYS A 127 6.04 -3.32 6.02
CA CYS A 127 5.44 -3.38 4.70
C CYS A 127 4.25 -2.42 4.66
N ILE A 128 4.19 -1.59 3.63
CA ILE A 128 3.08 -0.69 3.31
C ILE A 128 2.57 -1.05 1.93
N ILE A 129 1.27 -1.26 1.80
CA ILE A 129 0.62 -1.53 0.51
C ILE A 129 -0.21 -0.32 0.14
N GLY A 130 0.26 0.40 -0.86
CA GLY A 130 -0.48 1.48 -1.51
C GLY A 130 -1.37 0.96 -2.62
N LEU A 131 -2.52 1.58 -2.80
CA LEU A 131 -3.43 1.36 -3.92
C LEU A 131 -3.81 2.71 -4.53
N SER A 132 -3.83 2.79 -5.86
CA SER A 132 -4.32 3.96 -6.59
C SER A 132 -5.16 3.54 -7.80
N LEU A 133 -6.09 4.40 -8.19
CA LEU A 133 -6.91 4.20 -9.39
C LEU A 133 -6.53 5.23 -10.45
N VAL A 134 -6.24 4.79 -11.66
CA VAL A 134 -6.02 5.66 -12.81
C VAL A 134 -7.16 5.49 -13.78
N PHE A 135 -8.02 6.49 -13.90
CA PHE A 135 -9.15 6.49 -14.83
C PHE A 135 -8.72 7.03 -16.19
N ILE A 136 -9.33 6.52 -17.26
CA ILE A 136 -9.04 6.92 -18.63
C ILE A 136 -10.30 7.46 -19.30
N SER A 137 -10.15 8.61 -19.95
CA SER A 137 -11.12 9.25 -20.83
C SER A 137 -10.42 9.66 -22.13
N ASN A 138 -11.03 9.38 -23.28
CA ASN A 138 -10.47 9.63 -24.61
C ASN A 138 -8.99 9.25 -24.78
N GLN A 139 -8.60 8.05 -24.30
CA GLN A 139 -7.23 7.53 -24.31
C GLN A 139 -6.20 8.32 -23.47
N LEU A 140 -6.65 9.23 -22.61
CA LEU A 140 -5.82 10.00 -21.70
C LEU A 140 -6.18 9.72 -20.25
N ALA A 141 -5.20 9.84 -19.36
CA ALA A 141 -5.45 9.78 -17.93
C ALA A 141 -6.35 10.95 -17.51
N PHE A 142 -7.48 10.65 -16.86
CA PHE A 142 -8.42 11.62 -16.31
C PHE A 142 -7.92 12.20 -14.98
N ASN A 143 -7.06 11.46 -14.27
CA ASN A 143 -6.53 11.84 -12.98
C ASN A 143 -5.83 13.20 -13.02
N ASN A 144 -6.10 14.01 -12.00
CA ASN A 144 -5.56 15.35 -11.84
C ASN A 144 -5.40 15.67 -10.35
N LYS A 145 -4.94 16.88 -10.02
CA LYS A 145 -4.70 17.30 -8.62
C LYS A 145 -5.95 17.19 -7.73
N ASN A 146 -7.14 17.40 -8.29
CA ASN A 146 -8.39 17.37 -7.53
C ASN A 146 -9.01 15.96 -7.49
N PHE A 147 -8.74 15.14 -8.51
CA PHE A 147 -9.25 13.78 -8.60
C PHE A 147 -8.10 12.81 -8.89
N ASN A 148 -7.57 12.20 -7.83
CA ASN A 148 -6.53 11.18 -7.90
C ASN A 148 -6.70 10.18 -6.73
N PRO A 149 -7.66 9.25 -6.81
CA PRO A 149 -7.94 8.32 -5.73
C PRO A 149 -6.76 7.40 -5.45
N ALA A 150 -6.20 7.53 -4.25
CA ALA A 150 -5.08 6.73 -3.79
C ALA A 150 -5.00 6.71 -2.27
N GLY A 151 -4.63 5.56 -1.70
CA GLY A 151 -4.49 5.39 -0.27
C GLY A 151 -3.62 4.22 0.13
N ILE A 152 -3.40 4.07 1.44
CA ILE A 152 -2.74 2.90 2.04
C ILE A 152 -3.82 1.93 2.51
N VAL A 153 -3.86 0.74 1.93
CA VAL A 153 -4.87 -0.27 2.26
C VAL A 153 -4.41 -1.21 3.37
N TRP A 154 -3.10 -1.28 3.63
CA TRP A 154 -2.52 -2.11 4.67
C TRP A 154 -1.10 -1.65 5.04
N ALA A 155 -0.78 -1.77 6.32
CA ALA A 155 0.57 -1.57 6.82
C ALA A 155 0.80 -2.49 8.01
N ARG A 156 1.97 -3.12 8.09
CA ARG A 156 2.33 -4.03 9.19
C ARG A 156 3.84 -4.05 9.37
N TYR A 157 4.30 -4.24 10.60
CA TYR A 157 5.70 -4.55 10.87
C TYR A 157 5.92 -6.06 10.97
N LYS A 158 7.07 -6.54 10.53
CA LYS A 158 7.53 -7.92 10.78
C LYS A 158 8.71 -7.86 11.73
N GLU A 159 8.51 -8.40 12.93
CA GLU A 159 9.54 -8.50 13.95
C GLU A 159 10.72 -9.36 13.49
N GLY A 160 11.89 -9.12 14.08
CA GLY A 160 13.14 -9.82 13.81
C GLY A 160 14.22 -8.90 13.24
N ILE A 161 15.36 -9.51 12.89
CA ILE A 161 16.53 -8.81 12.36
C ILE A 161 16.58 -9.07 10.86
N ALA A 162 16.65 -8.01 10.06
CA ALA A 162 16.82 -8.14 8.62
C ALA A 162 18.21 -8.70 8.32
N ASP A 163 18.28 -9.69 7.43
CA ASP A 163 19.55 -10.23 6.96
C ASP A 163 20.43 -9.10 6.38
N ASP A 164 21.74 -9.22 6.56
CA ASP A 164 22.73 -8.23 6.12
C ASP A 164 23.08 -8.38 4.64
N GLU A 165 22.65 -9.48 4.01
CA GLU A 165 22.81 -9.68 2.58
C GLU A 165 21.88 -8.74 1.83
N ASN A 166 22.49 -7.75 1.20
CA ASN A 166 21.84 -6.73 0.38
C ASN A 166 21.35 -7.39 -0.92
N ASP A 167 20.29 -8.17 -0.84
CA ASP A 167 19.59 -8.69 -2.00
C ASP A 167 19.14 -7.49 -2.84
N GLY A 168 19.63 -7.38 -4.07
CA GLY A 168 19.50 -6.17 -4.88
C GLY A 168 18.09 -5.58 -4.93
N GLY A 169 18.00 -4.24 -5.00
CA GLY A 169 16.73 -3.51 -5.12
C GLY A 169 16.41 -2.59 -3.94
N TRP A 170 17.15 -2.70 -2.82
CA TRP A 170 17.06 -1.72 -1.73
C TRP A 170 17.69 -0.39 -2.13
N TYR A 171 17.04 0.72 -1.74
CA TYR A 171 17.54 2.08 -1.89
C TYR A 171 17.58 2.79 -0.54
N ASN A 172 18.50 3.73 -0.39
CA ASN A 172 18.59 4.55 0.82
C ASN A 172 17.39 5.51 0.90
N THR A 173 16.72 5.55 2.04
CA THR A 173 15.53 6.39 2.26
C THR A 173 15.87 7.78 2.79
N GLY A 174 17.11 7.99 3.25
CA GLY A 174 17.52 9.19 3.99
C GLY A 174 16.90 9.29 5.39
N PHE A 175 16.21 8.23 5.86
CA PHE A 175 15.50 8.20 7.12
C PHE A 175 15.78 6.89 7.86
N LYS A 176 16.48 7.01 9.00
CA LYS A 176 16.85 5.89 9.87
C LYS A 176 16.28 6.13 11.27
N ILE A 177 15.80 5.08 11.91
CA ILE A 177 15.38 5.06 13.31
C ILE A 177 16.28 4.08 14.04
N ASP A 178 16.80 4.45 15.21
CA ASP A 178 17.49 3.50 16.07
C ASP A 178 16.42 2.69 16.82
N VAL A 179 16.16 1.47 16.32
CA VAL A 179 15.18 0.48 16.83
C VAL A 179 15.93 -0.56 17.63
#